data_AF-A0A412TD52-F1
#
_entry.id   AF-A0A412TD52-F1
#
_cell.length_a   1.000
_cell.length_b   1.000
_cell.length_c   1.000
_cell.angle_alpha   90.00
_cell.angle_beta   90.00
_cell.angle_gamma   90.00
#
_symmetry.space_group_name_H-M   'P 1'
#
loop_
_entity.id
_entity.type
_entity.pdbx_description
1 polymer ?
#
loop_
_entity_poly.entity_id
_entity_poly.type
_entity_poly.pdbx_seq_one_letter_code
_entity_poly.pdbx_strand_id
1 'polypeptide(L)' 'MPTLFELFGIRFYFYSEEHLPIHVHIQNGDGRAKVNVYPEIEVVSSNGIKPKDIRKALVIIEAYQDDIIDAWRKYHGE' A
#
# COMPACT_ATOMS: atom_id res chain seq x y z
N MET A 1 6.64 11.19 -0.69
CA MET A 1 6.23 9.77 -0.77
C MET A 1 7.33 8.88 -0.23
N PRO A 2 7.32 8.60 1.08
CA PRO A 2 8.15 7.53 1.63
C PRO A 2 7.80 6.19 0.99
N THR A 3 8.80 5.50 0.45
CA THR A 3 8.65 4.11 0.05
C THR A 3 8.79 3.24 1.30
N LEU A 4 7.84 2.34 1.51
CA LEU A 4 7.90 1.33 2.56
C LEU A 4 8.89 0.23 2.15
N PHE A 5 8.61 -0.40 1.00
CA PHE A 5 9.46 -1.43 0.41
C PHE A 5 9.12 -1.61 -1.08
N GLU A 6 10.01 -2.30 -1.79
CA GLU A 6 9.80 -2.72 -3.18
C GLU A 6 10.04 -4.22 -3.28
N LEU A 7 9.01 -4.97 -3.68
CA LEU A 7 9.04 -6.43 -3.75
C LEU A 7 8.44 -6.89 -5.07
N PHE A 8 9.12 -7.79 -5.78
CA PHE A 8 8.67 -8.35 -7.07
C PHE A 8 8.35 -7.29 -8.14
N GLY A 9 9.06 -6.15 -8.12
CA GLY A 9 8.81 -5.02 -9.02
C GLY A 9 7.53 -4.24 -8.71
N ILE A 10 6.97 -4.41 -7.50
CA ILE A 10 5.85 -3.63 -6.97
C ILE A 10 6.39 -2.76 -5.84
N ARG A 11 6.24 -1.45 -6.01
CA ARG A 11 6.59 -0.44 -5.00
C ARG A 11 5.39 -0.19 -4.09
N PHE A 12 5.63 -0.19 -2.79
CA PHE A 12 4.65 0.10 -1.74
C PHE A 12 5.02 1.43 -1.08
N TYR A 13 4.09 2.37 -1.01
CA TYR A 13 4.36 3.72 -0.50
C TYR A 13 3.10 4.40 0.02
N PHE A 14 3.27 5.45 0.81
CA PHE A 14 2.22 6.41 1.13
C PHE A 14 2.70 7.83 0.79
N TYR A 15 1.75 8.75 0.65
CA TYR A 15 2.01 10.17 0.47
C TYR A 15 2.33 10.81 1.82
N SER A 16 3.00 11.96 1.76
CA SER A 16 3.37 12.69 2.98
C SER A 16 2.19 13.44 3.59
N GLU A 17 1.17 13.74 2.78
CA GLU A 17 -0.14 14.27 3.20
C GLU A 17 -1.18 13.18 2.99
N GLU A 18 -1.26 12.23 3.93
CA GLU A 18 -2.21 11.12 3.87
C GLU A 18 -3.34 11.31 4.89
N HIS A 19 -4.47 10.66 4.65
CA HIS A 19 -5.64 10.70 5.52
C HIS A 19 -6.09 9.28 5.87
N LEU A 20 -6.78 9.14 7.00
CA LEU A 20 -7.47 7.90 7.36
C LEU A 20 -8.51 7.51 6.30
N PRO A 21 -8.81 6.21 6.12
CA PRO A 21 -8.19 5.05 6.78
C PRO A 21 -6.71 4.84 6.42
N ILE A 22 -5.95 4.13 7.27
CA ILE A 22 -4.54 3.82 6.99
C ILE A 22 -4.49 3.00 5.71
N HIS A 23 -3.71 3.46 4.73
CA HIS A 23 -3.67 2.86 3.41
C HIS A 23 -2.30 2.98 2.77
N VAL A 24 -2.07 2.11 1.79
CA VAL A 24 -0.85 2.05 0.98
C VAL A 24 -1.21 2.14 -0.49
N HIS A 25 -0.36 2.84 -1.24
CA HIS A 25 -0.35 2.83 -2.69
C HIS A 25 0.63 1.79 -3.19
N ILE A 26 0.19 0.98 -4.14
CA ILE A 26 1.01 0.00 -4.84
C ILE A 26 1.20 0.46 -6.27
N GLN A 27 2.42 0.35 -6.80
CA GLN A 27 2.73 0.77 -8.17
C GLN A 27 3.73 -0.18 -8.81
N ASN A 28 3.52 -0.50 -10.09
CA ASN A 28 4.48 -1.20 -10.94
C ASN A 28 4.61 -0.48 -12.29
N GLY A 29 5.32 -1.08 -13.24
CA GLY A 29 5.50 -0.50 -14.58
C GLY A 29 4.22 -0.34 -15.42
N ASP A 30 3.12 -1.03 -15.05
CA ASP A 30 1.84 -0.96 -15.76
C ASP A 30 0.89 0.09 -15.16
N GLY A 31 0.93 0.30 -13.84
CA GLY A 31 0.00 1.23 -13.19
C GLY A 31 0.09 1.22 -11.68
N ARG A 32 -0.98 1.67 -11.02
CA ARG A 32 -1.06 1.82 -9.56
C ARG A 32 -2.42 1.46 -8.99
N ALA A 33 -2.46 1.11 -7.71
CA ALA A 33 -3.68 0.94 -6.94
C ALA A 33 -3.52 1.51 -5.53
N LYS A 34 -4.65 1.85 -4.90
CA LYS A 34 -4.74 2.22 -3.48
C LYS A 34 -5.43 1.08 -2.73
N VAL A 35 -4.83 0.69 -1.62
CA VAL A 35 -5.32 -0.39 -0.75
C VAL A 35 -5.40 0.12 0.69
N ASN A 36 -6.59 0.11 1.28
CA ASN A 36 -6.75 0.30 2.72
C ASN A 36 -6.13 -0.89 3.44
N VAL A 37 -5.49 -0.64 4.57
CA VAL A 37 -4.77 -1.64 5.36
C VAL A 37 -5.41 -1.81 6.74
N TYR A 38 -6.06 -0.77 7.25
CA TYR A 38 -6.79 -0.80 8.52
C TYR A 38 -8.04 0.08 8.42
N PRO A 39 -9.22 -0.34 8.92
CA PRO A 39 -9.48 -1.54 9.73
C PRO A 39 -9.53 -2.86 8.96
N GLU A 40 -9.71 -2.82 7.64
CA GLU A 40 -9.80 -3.98 6.76
C GLU A 40 -8.92 -3.78 5.53
N ILE A 41 -8.43 -4.88 4.95
CA ILE A 41 -7.66 -4.86 3.71
C ILE A 41 -8.63 -4.77 2.53
N GLU A 42 -8.68 -3.61 1.87
CA GLU A 42 -9.63 -3.33 0.79
C GLU A 42 -8.96 -2.59 -0.36
N VAL A 43 -9.15 -3.06 -1.60
CA VAL A 43 -8.71 -2.33 -2.79
C VAL A 43 -9.70 -1.19 -3.08
N VAL A 44 -9.27 0.05 -2.85
CA VAL A 44 -10.10 1.25 -3.01
C VAL A 44 -10.14 1.73 -4.45
N SER A 45 -8.99 1.66 -5.14
CA SER A 45 -8.91 2.03 -6.55
C SER A 45 -7.78 1.30 -7.24
N SER A 46 -7.93 1.09 -8.54
CA SER A 46 -6.92 0.49 -9.41
C SER A 46 -6.94 1.17 -10.77
N ASN A 47 -5.76 1.55 -11.26
CA ASN A 47 -5.59 2.15 -12.58
C ASN A 47 -4.36 1.55 -13.27
N GLY A 48 -4.58 0.82 -14.36
CA GLY A 48 -3.52 0.21 -15.19
C GLY A 48 -2.82 -1.01 -14.58
N ILE A 49 -2.76 -1.13 -13.25
CA ILE A 49 -2.12 -2.28 -12.59
C ILE A 49 -2.91 -3.56 -12.83
N LYS A 50 -2.20 -4.63 -13.21
CA LYS A 50 -2.82 -5.91 -13.58
C LYS A 50 -3.39 -6.62 -12.34
N PRO A 51 -4.54 -7.30 -12.45
CA PRO A 51 -5.15 -8.01 -11.32
C PRO A 51 -4.24 -9.05 -10.65
N LYS A 52 -3.32 -9.67 -11.40
CA LYS A 52 -2.33 -10.61 -10.85
C LYS A 52 -1.36 -9.94 -9.86
N ASP A 53 -1.00 -8.69 -10.12
CA ASP A 53 -0.03 -7.95 -9.31
C ASP A 53 -0.72 -7.32 -8.11
N ILE A 54 -2.00 -6.92 -8.25
CA ILE A 54 -2.85 -6.58 -7.10
C ILE A 54 -2.94 -7.77 -6.14
N ARG A 55 -3.24 -8.98 -6.63
CA ARG A 55 -3.31 -10.18 -5.77
C ARG A 55 -2.01 -10.46 -5.04
N LYS A 56 -0.86 -10.34 -5.71
CA LYS A 56 0.46 -10.47 -5.05
C LYS A 56 0.66 -9.40 -4.00
N ALA A 57 0.31 -8.16 -4.31
CA ALA A 57 0.43 -7.05 -3.38
C ALA A 57 -0.46 -7.22 -2.15
N LEU A 58 -1.67 -7.76 -2.29
CA LEU A 58 -2.55 -8.06 -1.16
C LEU A 58 -1.93 -9.09 -0.21
N VAL A 59 -1.33 -10.17 -0.73
CA VAL A 59 -0.62 -11.17 0.10
C VAL A 59 0.54 -10.52 0.86
N ILE A 60 1.26 -9.59 0.23
CA ILE A 60 2.36 -8.87 0.87
C ILE A 60 1.82 -7.89 1.93
N ILE A 61 0.75 -7.14 1.62
CA ILE A 61 0.13 -6.21 2.57
C ILE A 61 -0.38 -6.96 3.80
N GLU A 62 -0.98 -8.13 3.62
CA GLU A 62 -1.43 -8.99 4.72
C GLU A 62 -0.26 -9.49 5.56
N ALA A 63 0.83 -9.94 4.93
CA ALA A 63 2.01 -10.43 5.63
C ALA A 63 2.79 -9.35 6.42
N TYR A 64 2.72 -8.09 5.98
CA TYR A 64 3.43 -6.95 6.58
C TYR A 64 2.46 -5.91 7.16
N GLN A 65 1.23 -6.30 7.51
CA GLN A 65 0.15 -5.37 7.88
C GLN A 65 0.55 -4.48 9.06
N ASP A 66 1.09 -5.06 10.13
CA ASP A 66 1.50 -4.35 11.33
C ASP A 66 2.67 -3.39 11.04
N ASP A 67 3.68 -3.84 10.30
CA ASP A 67 4.83 -3.00 9.91
C ASP A 67 4.41 -1.79 9.08
N ILE A 68 3.43 -1.98 8.18
CA ILE A 68 2.86 -0.90 7.38
C ILE A 68 2.14 0.12 8.27
N ILE A 69 1.31 -0.36 9.20
CA ILE A 69 0.56 0.49 10.15
C ILE A 69 1.52 1.29 11.03
N ASP A 70 2.54 0.62 11.59
CA ASP A 70 3.54 1.26 12.45
C ASP A 70 4.36 2.30 11.69
N ALA A 71 4.79 1.98 10.47
CA ALA A 71 5.51 2.94 9.62
C ALA A 71 4.64 4.15 9.26
N TRP A 72 3.35 3.94 8.98
CA TRP A 72 2.42 5.01 8.69
C TRP A 72 2.21 5.93 9.91
N ARG A 73 1.94 5.34 11.09
CA ARG A 73 1.77 6.07 12.36
C ARG A 73 3.01 6.86 12.75
N LYS A 74 4.17 6.20 12.72
CA LYS A 74 5.47 6.84 12.99
C LYS A 74 5.75 8.03 12.07
N TYR A 75 5.34 7.95 10.80
CA TYR A 75 5.55 9.04 9.86
C TYR A 75 4.59 10.21 10.09
N HIS A 76 3.33 9.94 10.39
CA HIS A 76 2.29 10.98 10.56
C HIS A 76 2.16 11.49 12.01
N GLY A 77 2.92 10.93 12.95
CA GLY A 77 2.94 11.37 14.35
C GLY A 77 1.77 10.88 15.18
N GLU A 78 1.17 9.75 14.81
CA GLU A 78 0.17 9.03 15.62
C GLU A 78 0.80 8.02 16.57
#